data_AF-A0A4Z2EQ50-F1
#
_entry.id   AF-A0A4Z2EQ50-F1
#
_cell.length_a   1.000
_cell.length_b   1.000
_cell.length_c   1.000
_cell.angle_alpha   90.00
_cell.angle_beta   90.00
_cell.angle_gamma   90.00
#
_symmetry.space_group_name_H-M   'P 1'
#
loop_
_entity.id
_entity.type
_entity.pdbx_description
1 polymer ?
#
loop_
_entity_poly.entity_id
_entity_poly.type
_entity_poly.pdbx_seq_one_letter_code
_entity_poly.pdbx_strand_id
1 'polypeptide(L)'
;MSELKDCPPLKYYDFKPVEHVKVCPRYTAVLGRSEDDGIGIEELDTLQLELETLLSSASRRLRALEEQRQVGGGWGPSHTHKHTHMHTHY
;
A
#
# COMPACT_ATOMS: atom_id res chain seq x y z
N MET A 1 16.39 -16.13 -28.29
CA MET A 1 15.26 -15.24 -27.95
C MET A 1 14.30 -15.94 -26.98
N SER A 2 14.70 -16.15 -25.71
CA SER A 2 13.82 -16.79 -24.72
C SER A 2 13.88 -16.22 -23.30
N GLU A 3 14.64 -15.15 -23.04
CA GLU A 3 14.92 -14.75 -21.64
C GLU A 3 13.96 -13.69 -21.09
N LEU A 4 13.01 -13.18 -21.89
CA LEU A 4 12.00 -12.22 -21.42
C LEU A 4 10.86 -12.91 -20.63
N LYS A 5 10.83 -14.25 -20.60
CA LYS A 5 9.76 -15.04 -19.97
C LYS A 5 9.87 -15.20 -18.45
N ASP A 6 11.05 -14.95 -17.87
CA ASP A 6 11.29 -15.12 -16.42
C ASP A 6 11.13 -13.82 -15.61
N CYS A 7 10.68 -12.74 -16.23
CA CYS A 7 10.26 -11.55 -15.49
C CYS A 7 8.88 -11.83 -14.88
N PRO A 8 8.74 -11.89 -13.53
CA PRO A 8 7.42 -11.85 -12.92
C PRO A 8 6.76 -10.55 -13.39
N PRO A 9 5.53 -10.60 -13.93
CA PRO A 9 4.90 -9.40 -14.45
C PRO A 9 4.83 -8.36 -13.35
N LEU A 10 5.32 -7.15 -13.62
CA LEU A 10 5.18 -6.02 -12.71
C LEU A 10 3.68 -5.86 -12.40
N LYS A 11 3.28 -6.25 -11.19
CA LYS A 11 1.94 -6.03 -10.69
C LYS A 11 1.85 -4.57 -10.26
N TYR A 12 1.26 -3.75 -11.11
CA TYR A 12 0.83 -2.41 -10.74
C TYR A 12 -0.47 -2.52 -9.97
N TYR A 13 -0.45 -2.18 -8.69
CA TYR A 13 -1.66 -2.10 -7.89
C TYR A 13 -2.42 -0.82 -8.25
N ASP A 14 -3.68 -0.99 -8.68
CA ASP A 14 -4.62 0.12 -8.86
C ASP A 14 -5.13 0.57 -7.48
N PHE A 15 -4.40 1.51 -6.88
CA PHE A 15 -4.80 2.10 -5.60
C PHE A 15 -5.95 3.08 -5.81
N LYS A 16 -7.17 2.59 -5.63
CA LYS A 16 -8.33 3.47 -5.56
C LYS A 16 -8.34 4.22 -4.23
N PRO A 17 -8.41 5.55 -4.23
CA PRO A 17 -8.56 6.31 -3.00
C PRO A 17 -9.86 5.90 -2.30
N VAL A 18 -9.80 5.74 -0.97
CA VAL A 18 -10.99 5.48 -0.17
C VAL A 18 -11.61 6.83 0.18
N GLU A 19 -12.88 7.03 -0.17
CA GLU A 19 -13.62 8.23 0.22
C GLU A 19 -13.98 8.16 1.71
N HIS A 20 -13.04 8.58 2.56
CA HIS A 20 -13.12 8.49 4.01
C HIS A 20 -14.37 9.15 4.61
N VAL A 21 -14.84 10.24 4.00
CA VAL A 21 -16.08 10.93 4.40
C VAL A 21 -17.31 10.03 4.30
N LYS A 22 -17.35 9.14 3.30
CA LYS A 22 -18.49 8.22 3.08
C LYS A 22 -18.35 6.91 3.84
N VAL A 23 -17.12 6.40 3.96
CA VAL A 23 -16.84 5.08 4.56
C VAL A 23 -16.65 5.18 6.08
N CYS A 24 -16.18 6.32 6.57
CA CYS A 24 -15.90 6.58 7.97
C CYS A 24 -16.53 7.91 8.42
N PRO A 25 -17.87 8.02 8.38
CA PRO A 25 -18.58 9.26 8.69
C PRO A 25 -18.41 9.67 10.16
N ARG A 26 -18.33 8.74 11.11
CA ARG A 26 -18.16 9.07 12.53
C ARG A 26 -16.78 9.66 12.79
N TYR A 27 -15.73 9.00 12.30
CA TYR A 27 -14.36 9.50 12.35
C TYR A 27 -14.27 10.90 11.73
N THR A 28 -14.87 11.08 10.55
CA THR A 28 -14.86 12.37 9.85
C THR A 28 -15.60 13.45 10.65
N ALA A 29 -16.73 13.12 11.27
CA ALA A 29 -17.47 14.05 12.11
C ALA A 29 -16.66 14.47 13.35
N VAL A 30 -15.97 13.53 14.00
CA VAL A 30 -15.11 13.80 15.17
C VAL A 30 -13.95 14.72 14.81
N LEU A 31 -13.33 14.54 13.63
CA LEU A 31 -12.26 15.43 13.16
C LEU A 31 -12.69 16.90 12.96
N GLY A 32 -13.98 17.13 12.73
CA GLY A 32 -14.53 18.48 12.52
C GLY A 32 -14.95 19.21 13.80
N ARG A 33 -14.81 18.59 14.97
CA ARG A 33 -15.24 19.16 16.26
C ARG A 33 -14.15 20.04 16.89
N SER A 34 -14.58 20.92 17.80
CA SER A 34 -13.65 21.60 18.71
C SER A 34 -13.04 20.60 19.70
N GLU A 35 -11.85 20.89 20.22
CA GLU A 35 -11.24 20.11 21.31
C GLU A 35 -12.14 20.06 22.56
N ASP A 36 -13.01 21.05 22.73
CA ASP A 36 -13.95 21.16 23.85
C ASP A 36 -15.15 20.20 23.76
N ASP A 37 -15.53 19.75 22.56
CA ASP A 37 -16.75 18.95 22.34
C ASP A 37 -16.59 17.48 22.73
N GLY A 38 -15.35 17.01 22.89
CA GLY A 38 -15.05 15.64 23.30
C GLY A 38 -15.66 14.54 22.43
N ILE A 39 -15.64 13.33 22.95
CA ILE A 39 -16.19 12.13 22.31
C ILE A 39 -17.12 11.45 23.32
N GLY A 40 -18.39 11.30 22.96
CA GLY A 40 -19.38 10.59 23.77
C GLY A 40 -19.06 9.10 23.88
N ILE A 41 -19.51 8.45 24.95
CA ILE A 41 -19.28 7.01 25.14
C ILE A 41 -20.06 6.17 24.12
N GLU A 42 -21.24 6.64 23.72
CA GLU A 42 -22.15 6.01 22.77
C GLU A 42 -21.59 5.93 21.35
N GLU A 43 -20.58 6.75 21.05
CA GLU A 43 -19.96 6.79 19.72
C GLU A 43 -18.64 6.04 19.65
N LEU A 44 -18.10 5.58 20.78
CA LEU A 44 -16.82 4.88 20.84
C LEU A 44 -16.82 3.60 20.02
N ASP A 45 -17.86 2.76 20.12
CA ASP A 45 -17.91 1.49 19.39
C ASP A 45 -17.88 1.71 17.87
N THR A 46 -18.63 2.71 17.39
CA THR A 46 -18.67 3.06 15.96
C THR A 46 -17.33 3.67 15.52
N LEU A 47 -16.77 4.58 16.33
CA LEU A 47 -15.50 5.20 16.04
C LEU A 47 -14.36 4.18 15.99
N GLN A 48 -14.35 3.21 16.91
CA GLN A 48 -13.37 2.14 16.94
C GLN A 48 -13.45 1.28 15.67
N LEU A 49 -14.65 0.86 15.27
CA LEU A 49 -14.85 0.06 14.06
C LEU A 49 -14.34 0.80 12.80
N GLU A 50 -14.64 2.09 12.69
CA GLU A 50 -14.17 2.91 11.57
C GLU A 50 -12.65 3.06 11.58
N LEU A 51 -12.02 3.27 12.75
CA LEU A 51 -10.57 3.32 12.89
C LEU A 51 -9.89 2.00 12.51
N GLU A 52 -10.45 0.86 12.92
CA GLU A 52 -9.97 -0.47 12.54
C GLU A 52 -10.06 -0.70 11.02
N THR A 53 -11.13 -0.21 10.40
CA THR A 53 -11.33 -0.24 8.95
C THR A 53 -10.27 0.59 8.23
N LEU A 54 -9.99 1.80 8.72
CA LEU A 54 -8.93 2.68 8.20
C LEU A 54 -7.55 2.04 8.33
N LEU A 55 -7.23 1.50 9.51
CA LEU A 55 -5.96 0.83 9.80
C LEU A 55 -5.75 -0.37 8.87
N SER A 56 -6.79 -1.19 8.70
CA SER A 56 -6.76 -2.35 7.80
C SER A 56 -6.53 -1.94 6.34
N SER A 57 -7.19 -0.87 5.90
CA SER A 57 -7.02 -0.32 4.55
C SER A 57 -5.62 0.27 4.32
N ALA A 58 -5.08 1.02 5.27
CA ALA A 58 -3.72 1.56 5.22
C ALA A 58 -2.67 0.44 5.23
N SER A 59 -2.82 -0.54 6.11
CA SER A 59 -1.89 -1.67 6.23
C SER A 59 -1.83 -2.52 4.95
N ARG A 60 -2.98 -2.74 4.30
CA ARG A 60 -3.03 -3.45 3.02
C ARG A 60 -2.28 -2.69 1.93
N ARG A 61 -2.44 -1.36 1.86
CA ARG A 61 -1.72 -0.52 0.91
C ARG A 61 -0.21 -0.50 1.18
N LEU A 62 0.19 -0.39 2.44
CA LEU A 62 1.60 -0.44 2.83
C LEU A 62 2.26 -1.75 2.41
N ARG A 63 1.64 -2.90 2.69
CA ARG A 63 2.15 -4.21 2.27
C ARG A 63 2.29 -4.33 0.75
N ALA A 64 1.29 -3.88 0.00
CA ALA A 64 1.34 -3.88 -1.46
C ALA A 64 2.50 -3.01 -2.00
N LEU A 65 2.76 -1.85 -1.39
CA LEU A 65 3.89 -0.99 -1.74
C LEU A 65 5.24 -1.61 -1.36
N GLU A 66 5.33 -2.27 -0.19
CA GLU A 66 6.53 -2.97 0.24
C GLU A 66 6.87 -4.14 -0.70
N GLU A 67 5.87 -4.93 -1.09
CA GLU A 67 6.01 -5.99 -2.10
C GLU A 67 6.57 -5.43 -3.42
N GLN A 68 6.00 -4.32 -3.92
CA GLN A 68 6.50 -3.66 -5.13
C GLN A 68 7.94 -3.17 -4.98
N ARG A 69 8.29 -2.58 -3.83
CA ARG A 69 9.66 -2.14 -3.54
C ARG A 69 10.65 -3.30 -3.55
N GLN A 70 10.31 -4.43 -2.96
CA GLN A 70 11.20 -5.61 -2.95
C GLN A 70 11.36 -6.21 -4.34
N VAL A 71 10.27 -6.26 -5.13
CA VAL A 71 10.36 -6.66 -6.54
C VAL A 71 11.29 -5.72 -7.29
N GLY A 72 11.15 -4.40 -7.17
CA GLY A 72 12.02 -3.42 -7.84
C GLY A 72 13.48 -3.43 -7.36
N GLY A 73 13.73 -3.71 -6.08
CA GLY A 73 15.06 -3.79 -5.48
C GLY A 73 15.80 -5.11 -5.74
N GLY A 74 15.07 -6.21 -6.00
CA GLY A 74 15.62 -7.52 -6.35
C GLY A 74 16.31 -7.56 -7.73
N TRP A 75 16.05 -6.58 -8.59
CA TRP A 75 16.73 -6.37 -9.88
C TRP A 75 17.96 -5.45 -9.75
N GLY A 76 18.60 -5.43 -8.58
CA GLY A 76 19.87 -4.75 -8.38
C GLY A 76 21.01 -5.32 -9.26
N PRO A 77 22.16 -4.62 -9.33
CA PRO A 77 23.23 -4.82 -10.34
C PRO A 77 23.84 -6.23 -10.40
N SER A 78 23.55 -7.10 -9.44
CA SER A 78 23.93 -8.52 -9.44
C SER A 78 23.29 -9.32 -10.57
N HIS A 79 22.11 -8.94 -11.05
CA HIS A 79 21.50 -9.57 -12.24
C HIS A 79 22.05 -8.99 -13.54
N THR A 80 22.42 -7.70 -13.56
CA THR A 80 23.05 -7.10 -14.74
C THR A 80 24.46 -7.63 -14.97
N HIS A 81 25.23 -7.94 -13.91
CA HIS A 81 26.60 -8.44 -14.03
C HIS A 81 26.70 -9.82 -14.71
N LYS A 82 25.66 -10.66 -14.59
CA LYS A 82 25.61 -11.97 -15.26
C LYS A 82 25.33 -11.83 -16.75
N HIS A 83 24.55 -10.81 -17.14
CA HIS A 83 24.19 -10.57 -18.53
C HIS A 83 25.32 -9.86 -19.32
N THR A 84 26.18 -9.08 -18.65
CA THR A 84 27.35 -8.46 -19.30
C THR A 84 28.46 -9.48 -19.60
N HIS A 85 28.66 -10.48 -18.73
CA HIS A 85 29.72 -11.49 -18.95
C HIS A 85 29.40 -12.54 -20.02
N MET A 86 28.12 -12.72 -20.38
CA MET A 86 27.73 -13.64 -21.46
C MET A 86 27.81 -13.03 -22.87
N HIS A 87 27.96 -11.71 -23.01
CA HIS A 87 28.02 -11.04 -24.31
C HIS A 87 29.44 -10.72 -24.81
N THR A 88 30.48 -11.01 -24.02
CA THR A 88 31.89 -10.72 -24.36
C THR A 88 32.63 -11.91 -24.98
N HIS A 89 31.94 -13.00 -25.30
CA HIS A 89 32.51 -14.14 -26.03
C HIS A 89 31.71 -14.37 -27.32
N TYR A 90 31.97 -13.52 -28.32
CA TYR A 90 31.92 -13.83 -29.75
C TYR A 90 33.02 -13.05 -30.45
#